data_AF-Q8A389-F1
#
_entry.id   AF-Q8A389-F1
#
_cell.length_a   1.000
_cell.length_b   1.000
_cell.length_c   1.000
_cell.angle_alpha   90.00
_cell.angle_beta   90.00
_cell.angle_gamma   90.00
#
_symmetry.space_group_name_H-M   'P 1'
#
loop_
_entity.id
_entity.type
_entity.pdbx_description
1 polymer ?
#
loop_
_entity_poly.entity_id
_entity_poly.type
_entity_poly.pdbx_seq_one_letter_code
_entity_poly.pdbx_strand_id
1 'polypeptide(L)'
;MNQTRCIVILSILALFVASVSVAGNISLPDASQKVFEGKPCINSPRAIGNYPASPFLFYIPTTGQRPMEWSAEKLPKGLKLDSKTGIITGSVASKGEYTVTLKAKNALGTSTEKLVIRIGDDLLLTPPMGWNSWNTFGRHLTEELVLQTADALVANGMRDLGYSYINIDDFWQLPERGADGHLQINKDKFPRGIKYVADYLHERGFKLGIYSDATDKTCGGVCGSYGYEEVDAKDFASWGVDLLKYDYCNAPVDRVEAMERYAKMGKALRGTGRSIVFSICEWGQREPWKWAKQVGGHLWRVSGDIGDVWNREANKLGGLRGILNILEINAPLSEYGGPSGWNDPDMLVVGIGGKSMSIGYESEGCTHEQYKSHFALWCMMASPLLCGNDVRSMNDSTLQVLLDRDLIAINQDVLGKQAERSIRADHYDIWVKPLADGRKAVACFNRADTPRTIELNSKTVEDLSLEQVYSLDSRSMENAANNIMVDLAPYQCKVYICGKPKK
;
A
#
# COMPACT_ATOMS: atom_id res chain seq x y z
N MET A 1 54.89 -23.31 39.61
CA MET A 1 54.96 -22.56 38.33
C MET A 1 54.10 -23.29 37.31
N ASN A 2 53.26 -22.51 36.63
CA ASN A 2 52.05 -22.91 35.91
C ASN A 2 52.18 -24.07 34.91
N GLN A 3 51.23 -25.00 34.98
CA GLN A 3 50.86 -25.87 33.86
C GLN A 3 49.68 -25.26 33.09
N THR A 4 49.95 -24.99 31.82
CA THR A 4 49.02 -24.58 30.78
C THR A 4 48.08 -25.73 30.42
N ARG A 5 46.75 -25.52 30.49
CA ARG A 5 45.77 -26.38 29.83
C ARG A 5 44.94 -25.55 28.86
N CYS A 6 45.08 -25.89 27.57
CA CYS A 6 44.18 -25.49 26.50
C CYS A 6 42.75 -25.97 26.81
N ILE A 7 41.79 -25.05 26.74
CA ILE A 7 40.37 -25.39 26.59
C ILE A 7 39.91 -24.73 25.29
N VAL A 8 39.56 -25.58 24.33
CA VAL A 8 38.86 -25.22 23.10
C VAL A 8 37.42 -24.90 23.48
N ILE A 9 36.99 -23.65 23.30
CA ILE A 9 35.58 -23.26 23.43
C ILE A 9 34.97 -23.31 22.04
N LEU A 10 34.14 -24.34 21.81
CA LEU A 10 33.18 -24.40 20.71
C LEU A 10 32.05 -23.40 21.01
N SER A 11 32.01 -22.26 20.32
CA SER A 11 30.91 -21.31 20.40
C SER A 11 29.79 -21.74 19.45
N ILE A 12 28.82 -22.51 19.95
CA ILE A 12 27.54 -22.76 19.28
C ILE A 12 26.67 -21.53 19.50
N LEU A 13 26.50 -20.72 18.45
CA LEU A 13 25.61 -19.56 18.44
C LEU A 13 24.15 -20.03 18.23
N ALA A 14 23.52 -20.46 19.32
CA ALA A 14 22.07 -20.65 19.36
C ALA A 14 21.40 -19.29 19.59
N LEU A 15 20.99 -18.62 18.51
CA LEU A 15 20.11 -17.44 18.58
C LEU A 15 18.72 -17.92 19.00
N PHE A 16 18.48 -17.84 20.30
CA PHE A 16 17.16 -17.90 20.89
C PHE A 16 16.29 -16.80 20.26
N VAL A 17 15.12 -17.19 19.76
CA VAL A 17 13.97 -16.30 19.58
C VAL A 17 13.59 -15.83 20.98
N ALA A 18 14.14 -14.69 21.40
CA ALA A 18 13.70 -14.04 22.61
C ALA A 18 12.28 -13.52 22.35
N SER A 19 11.31 -14.23 22.94
CA SER A 19 10.05 -13.64 23.33
C SER A 19 10.35 -12.35 24.09
N VAL A 20 9.97 -11.21 23.52
CA VAL A 20 10.01 -9.92 24.19
C VAL A 20 8.95 -9.95 25.30
N SER A 21 9.30 -10.50 26.45
CA SER A 21 8.63 -10.21 27.72
C SER A 21 9.38 -9.05 28.36
N VAL A 22 9.21 -7.85 27.80
CA VAL A 22 9.51 -6.63 28.54
C VAL A 22 8.25 -6.28 29.31
N ALA A 23 8.37 -6.30 30.64
CA ALA A 23 7.32 -6.00 31.58
C ALA A 23 6.80 -4.56 31.39
N GLY A 24 5.70 -4.49 30.64
CA GLY A 24 4.63 -3.52 30.74
C GLY A 24 3.45 -4.21 30.08
N ASN A 25 2.37 -4.47 30.81
CA ASN A 25 1.12 -5.01 30.25
C ASN A 25 0.52 -3.96 29.29
N ILE A 26 1.11 -3.77 28.13
CA ILE A 26 0.49 -3.06 27.02
C ILE A 26 -0.36 -4.11 26.33
N SER A 27 -1.62 -4.20 26.74
CA SER A 27 -2.63 -4.92 25.97
C SER A 27 -2.64 -4.32 24.57
N LEU A 28 -2.46 -5.17 23.54
CA LEU A 28 -2.71 -4.74 22.16
C LEU A 28 -4.14 -4.18 22.08
N PRO A 29 -4.41 -3.19 21.20
CA PRO A 29 -5.77 -2.78 20.91
C PRO A 29 -6.61 -4.00 20.44
N ASP A 30 -7.90 -4.05 20.79
CA ASP A 30 -8.80 -5.18 20.51
C ASP A 30 -8.84 -5.54 19.02
N ALA A 31 -8.79 -4.54 18.14
CA ALA A 31 -8.77 -4.75 16.69
C ALA A 31 -7.53 -5.52 16.22
N SER A 32 -6.35 -5.20 16.78
CA SER A 32 -5.11 -5.94 16.50
C SER A 32 -5.13 -7.33 17.11
N GLN A 33 -5.71 -7.52 18.30
CA GLN A 33 -5.81 -8.84 18.93
C GLN A 33 -6.59 -9.82 18.05
N LYS A 34 -7.73 -9.37 17.50
CA LYS A 34 -8.58 -10.17 16.59
C LYS A 34 -7.85 -10.69 15.35
N VAL A 35 -6.83 -9.98 14.85
CA VAL A 35 -5.99 -10.45 13.72
C VAL A 35 -5.21 -11.71 14.08
N PHE A 36 -4.85 -11.88 15.35
CA PHE A 36 -4.04 -12.98 15.86
C PHE A 36 -4.85 -14.04 16.62
N GLU A 37 -6.15 -14.15 16.35
CA GLU A 37 -7.03 -15.16 16.95
C GLU A 37 -7.50 -16.18 15.92
N GLY A 38 -7.84 -17.39 16.41
CA GLY A 38 -8.47 -18.41 15.59
C GLY A 38 -7.55 -19.16 14.63
N LYS A 39 -8.19 -19.89 13.70
CA LYS A 39 -7.49 -20.68 12.68
C LYS A 39 -6.74 -19.77 11.71
N PRO A 40 -5.69 -20.27 11.03
CA PRO A 40 -4.99 -19.49 10.03
C PRO A 40 -5.94 -19.06 8.92
N CYS A 41 -5.75 -17.85 8.39
CA CYS A 41 -6.35 -17.41 7.13
C CYS A 41 -5.27 -16.70 6.32
N ILE A 42 -4.85 -17.30 5.21
CA ILE A 42 -3.92 -16.66 4.27
C ILE A 42 -4.73 -15.59 3.53
N ASN A 43 -4.30 -14.34 3.55
CA ASN A 43 -5.00 -13.19 2.99
C ASN A 43 -4.48 -12.81 1.59
N SER A 44 -5.13 -11.81 0.97
CA SER A 44 -4.65 -11.15 -0.24
C SER A 44 -3.24 -10.53 -0.06
N PRO A 45 -2.49 -10.30 -1.15
CA PRO A 45 -2.83 -10.53 -2.56
C PRO A 45 -2.75 -12.01 -2.99
N ARG A 46 -3.54 -12.37 -4.01
CA ARG A 46 -3.52 -13.71 -4.63
C ARG A 46 -2.70 -13.79 -5.92
N ALA A 47 -2.17 -12.66 -6.38
CA ALA A 47 -1.28 -12.57 -7.53
C ALA A 47 -0.15 -11.58 -7.23
N ILE A 48 1.08 -11.92 -7.59
CA ILE A 48 2.26 -11.05 -7.43
C ILE A 48 3.12 -11.08 -8.69
N GLY A 49 3.52 -9.90 -9.17
CA GLY A 49 4.38 -9.70 -10.33
C GLY A 49 5.81 -9.37 -9.92
N ASN A 50 6.79 -9.91 -10.65
CA ASN A 50 8.20 -9.57 -10.48
C ASN A 50 8.96 -9.68 -11.81
N TYR A 51 10.02 -8.90 -12.00
CA TYR A 51 10.88 -9.05 -13.16
C TYR A 51 11.67 -10.37 -13.14
N PRO A 52 12.05 -10.91 -14.31
CA PRO A 52 12.95 -12.05 -14.38
C PRO A 52 14.34 -11.68 -13.85
N ALA A 53 14.99 -12.65 -13.22
CA ALA A 53 16.38 -12.56 -12.71
C ALA A 53 16.65 -11.42 -11.72
N SER A 54 15.61 -10.83 -11.12
CA SER A 54 15.73 -9.85 -10.04
C SER A 54 15.42 -10.50 -8.68
N PRO A 55 15.82 -9.87 -7.56
CA PRO A 55 15.42 -10.32 -6.23
C PRO A 55 13.90 -10.36 -6.07
N PHE A 56 13.40 -11.48 -5.55
CA PHE A 56 12.01 -11.71 -5.20
C PHE A 56 11.88 -11.75 -3.68
N LEU A 57 10.86 -11.07 -3.15
CA LEU A 57 10.55 -11.01 -1.73
C LEU A 57 9.04 -10.95 -1.53
N PHE A 58 8.47 -11.87 -0.76
CA PHE A 58 7.05 -11.89 -0.42
C PHE A 58 6.82 -12.55 0.93
N TYR A 59 6.33 -11.80 1.92
CA TYR A 59 5.71 -12.38 3.12
C TYR A 59 4.30 -12.85 2.78
N ILE A 60 3.91 -14.04 3.24
CA ILE A 60 2.56 -14.59 3.08
C ILE A 60 1.64 -13.96 4.14
N PRO A 61 0.78 -12.97 3.82
CA PRO A 61 -0.03 -12.28 4.83
C PRO A 61 -1.02 -13.27 5.44
N THR A 62 -0.95 -13.51 6.76
CA THR A 62 -1.69 -14.62 7.38
C THR A 62 -2.25 -14.24 8.76
N THR A 63 -3.56 -14.01 8.87
CA THR A 63 -4.19 -13.86 10.19
C THR A 63 -4.29 -15.21 10.90
N GLY A 64 -4.51 -15.20 12.22
CA GLY A 64 -4.68 -16.40 13.03
C GLY A 64 -3.69 -16.51 14.18
N GLN A 65 -4.03 -17.34 15.17
CA GLN A 65 -3.22 -17.55 16.37
C GLN A 65 -1.78 -17.97 16.05
N ARG A 66 -0.83 -17.38 16.79
CA ARG A 66 0.60 -17.72 16.76
C ARG A 66 0.96 -18.75 17.86
N PRO A 67 2.01 -19.57 17.70
CA PRO A 67 2.94 -19.64 16.56
C PRO A 67 2.28 -20.23 15.29
N MET A 68 2.86 -19.91 14.14
CA MET A 68 2.39 -20.31 12.81
C MET A 68 3.54 -20.99 12.05
N GLU A 69 3.20 -21.97 11.20
CA GLU A 69 4.14 -22.61 10.27
C GLU A 69 3.58 -22.57 8.85
N TRP A 70 4.44 -22.29 7.88
CA TRP A 70 4.08 -22.19 6.47
C TRP A 70 4.75 -23.28 5.62
N SER A 71 4.05 -23.69 4.57
CA SER A 71 4.57 -24.58 3.54
C SER A 71 4.07 -24.15 2.16
N ALA A 72 4.82 -24.48 1.12
CA ALA A 72 4.47 -24.18 -0.27
C ALA A 72 4.74 -25.37 -1.18
N GLU A 73 3.80 -25.65 -2.07
CA GLU A 73 3.94 -26.64 -3.14
C GLU A 73 4.06 -25.96 -4.49
N LYS A 74 4.88 -26.54 -5.39
CA LYS A 74 5.13 -26.02 -6.74
C LYS A 74 5.74 -24.61 -6.77
N LEU A 75 6.55 -24.28 -5.76
CA LEU A 75 7.32 -23.05 -5.76
C LEU A 75 8.31 -23.06 -6.95
N PRO A 76 8.38 -22.00 -7.79
CA PRO A 76 9.23 -22.01 -8.97
C PRO A 76 10.72 -22.11 -8.59
N LYS A 77 11.49 -22.74 -9.48
CA LYS A 77 12.94 -22.91 -9.29
C LYS A 77 13.62 -21.56 -9.06
N GLY A 78 14.37 -21.47 -7.97
CA GLY A 78 15.09 -20.27 -7.57
C GLY A 78 14.44 -19.51 -6.41
N LEU A 79 13.19 -19.82 -6.07
CA LEU A 79 12.55 -19.34 -4.85
C LEU A 79 12.64 -20.38 -3.73
N LYS A 80 12.63 -19.91 -2.49
CA LYS A 80 12.57 -20.70 -1.26
C LYS A 80 11.60 -20.04 -0.28
N LEU A 81 10.87 -20.85 0.47
CA LEU A 81 10.04 -20.41 1.59
C LEU A 81 10.77 -20.74 2.90
N ASP A 82 10.89 -19.76 3.79
CA ASP A 82 11.18 -20.03 5.19
C ASP A 82 9.89 -20.36 5.95
N SER A 83 9.77 -21.62 6.37
CA SER A 83 8.60 -22.16 7.07
C SER A 83 8.29 -21.50 8.42
N LYS A 84 9.24 -20.80 9.05
CA LYS A 84 9.07 -20.19 10.38
C LYS A 84 8.72 -18.71 10.30
N THR A 85 9.11 -18.04 9.23
CA THR A 85 8.83 -16.61 9.02
C THR A 85 7.72 -16.35 8.01
N GLY A 86 7.39 -17.33 7.16
CA GLY A 86 6.38 -17.17 6.10
C GLY A 86 6.87 -16.34 4.92
N ILE A 87 8.18 -16.13 4.78
CA ILE A 87 8.79 -15.29 3.75
C ILE A 87 9.31 -16.16 2.60
N ILE A 88 8.87 -15.83 1.38
CA ILE A 88 9.38 -16.37 0.12
C ILE A 88 10.45 -15.41 -0.41
N THR A 89 11.66 -15.92 -0.65
CA THR A 89 12.79 -15.17 -1.21
C THR A 89 13.46 -15.91 -2.34
N GLY A 90 14.22 -15.19 -3.17
CA GLY A 90 15.08 -15.80 -4.19
C GLY A 90 15.09 -15.00 -5.49
N SER A 91 15.23 -15.68 -6.62
CA SER A 91 15.10 -15.08 -7.95
C SER A 91 14.67 -16.13 -8.97
N VAL A 92 13.83 -15.75 -9.92
CA VAL A 92 13.37 -16.62 -11.01
C VAL A 92 13.78 -15.99 -12.33
N ALA A 93 14.62 -16.69 -13.11
CA ALA A 93 15.09 -16.19 -14.39
C ALA A 93 14.06 -16.35 -15.52
N SER A 94 13.28 -17.43 -15.49
CA SER A 94 12.34 -17.78 -16.56
C SER A 94 11.03 -16.99 -16.42
N LYS A 95 10.70 -16.20 -17.44
CA LYS A 95 9.37 -15.59 -17.58
C LYS A 95 8.28 -16.67 -17.59
N GLY A 96 7.13 -16.37 -17.01
CA GLY A 96 6.01 -17.29 -16.93
C GLY A 96 5.07 -17.00 -15.76
N GLU A 97 3.96 -17.72 -15.74
CA GLU A 97 3.00 -17.69 -14.64
C GLU A 97 3.08 -19.00 -13.87
N TYR A 98 3.24 -18.91 -12.54
CA TYR A 98 3.47 -20.04 -11.65
C TYR A 98 2.41 -20.06 -10.55
N THR A 99 1.56 -21.09 -10.55
CA THR A 99 0.54 -21.27 -9.50
C THR A 99 1.11 -22.10 -8.34
N VAL A 100 1.36 -21.43 -7.23
CA VAL A 100 1.88 -21.99 -5.99
C VAL A 100 0.71 -22.32 -5.05
N THR A 101 0.76 -23.46 -4.37
CA THR A 101 -0.19 -23.77 -3.29
C THR A 101 0.46 -23.44 -1.97
N LEU A 102 -0.07 -22.43 -1.28
CA LEU A 102 0.39 -22.02 0.05
C LEU A 102 -0.46 -22.69 1.11
N LYS A 103 0.17 -23.09 2.22
CA LYS A 103 -0.52 -23.60 3.39
C LYS A 103 0.07 -23.02 4.66
N ALA A 104 -0.80 -22.54 5.54
CA ALA A 104 -0.46 -22.04 6.87
C ALA A 104 -1.13 -22.93 7.93
N LYS A 105 -0.42 -23.22 9.03
CA LYS A 105 -0.88 -24.10 10.11
C LYS A 105 -0.57 -23.50 11.47
N ASN A 106 -1.54 -23.53 12.38
CA ASN A 106 -1.35 -23.32 13.80
C ASN A 106 -2.02 -24.45 14.62
N ALA A 107 -2.10 -24.29 15.94
CA ALA A 107 -2.71 -25.27 16.84
C ALA A 107 -4.21 -25.52 16.57
N LEU A 108 -4.91 -24.56 15.98
CA LEU A 108 -6.36 -24.61 15.77
C LEU A 108 -6.75 -25.14 14.39
N GLY A 109 -5.85 -25.14 13.40
CA GLY A 109 -6.15 -25.68 12.08
C GLY A 109 -5.19 -25.24 10.98
N THR A 110 -5.67 -25.28 9.74
CA THR A 110 -4.91 -24.94 8.54
C THR A 110 -5.73 -24.09 7.57
N SER A 111 -5.06 -23.17 6.85
CA SER A 111 -5.60 -22.51 5.65
C SER A 111 -4.75 -22.91 4.45
N THR A 112 -5.39 -23.05 3.29
CA THR A 112 -4.74 -23.40 2.01
C THR A 112 -5.26 -22.47 0.95
N GLU A 113 -4.35 -21.83 0.21
CA GLU A 113 -4.68 -20.82 -0.79
C GLU A 113 -3.75 -20.93 -1.99
N LYS A 114 -4.20 -20.41 -3.13
CA LYS A 114 -3.37 -20.31 -4.35
C LYS A 114 -2.74 -18.92 -4.42
N LEU A 115 -1.45 -18.88 -4.78
CA LEU A 115 -0.74 -17.67 -5.15
C LEU A 115 -0.26 -17.81 -6.60
N VAL A 116 -0.61 -16.85 -7.44
CA VAL A 116 -0.07 -16.72 -8.79
C VAL A 116 1.17 -15.83 -8.75
N ILE A 117 2.32 -16.38 -9.08
CA ILE A 117 3.56 -15.63 -9.27
C ILE A 117 3.77 -15.41 -10.77
N ARG A 118 3.73 -14.15 -11.22
CA ARG A 118 4.01 -13.79 -12.62
C ARG A 118 5.43 -13.22 -12.71
N ILE A 119 6.29 -13.94 -13.42
CA ILE A 119 7.62 -13.46 -13.78
C ILE A 119 7.56 -12.90 -15.19
N GLY A 120 7.75 -11.60 -15.34
CA GLY A 120 7.48 -10.90 -16.60
C GLY A 120 7.88 -9.45 -16.55
N ASP A 121 7.18 -8.60 -17.31
CA ASP A 121 7.46 -7.16 -17.38
C ASP A 121 6.50 -6.32 -16.51
N ASP A 122 5.68 -7.01 -15.71
CA ASP A 122 4.62 -6.48 -14.85
C ASP A 122 5.03 -6.55 -13.37
N LEU A 123 4.91 -5.41 -12.67
CA LEU A 123 4.90 -5.32 -11.20
C LEU A 123 3.50 -4.86 -10.75
N LEU A 124 3.20 -4.94 -9.45
CA LEU A 124 1.94 -4.46 -8.88
C LEU A 124 0.70 -4.98 -9.63
N LEU A 125 0.56 -6.31 -9.72
CA LEU A 125 -0.65 -6.94 -10.27
C LEU A 125 -1.90 -6.63 -9.43
N THR A 126 -1.71 -6.23 -8.18
CA THR A 126 -2.70 -5.61 -7.30
C THR A 126 -2.16 -4.25 -6.82
N PRO A 127 -3.03 -3.35 -6.33
CA PRO A 127 -2.59 -2.04 -5.83
C PRO A 127 -1.57 -2.18 -4.69
N PRO A 128 -0.55 -1.30 -4.60
CA PRO A 128 0.43 -1.38 -3.53
C PRO A 128 -0.20 -0.98 -2.19
N MET A 129 0.11 -1.74 -1.14
CA MET A 129 -0.32 -1.45 0.24
C MET A 129 0.89 -1.22 1.11
N GLY A 130 0.83 -0.24 2.01
CA GLY A 130 1.98 0.12 2.83
C GLY A 130 1.79 1.39 3.62
N TRP A 131 2.89 2.09 3.82
CA TRP A 131 2.97 3.32 4.60
C TRP A 131 3.98 4.28 3.95
N ASN A 132 3.72 5.58 4.04
CA ASN A 132 4.64 6.64 3.62
C ASN A 132 4.88 7.63 4.78
N SER A 133 6.13 8.07 4.94
CA SER A 133 6.55 8.93 6.05
C SER A 133 6.02 10.35 6.05
N TRP A 134 5.60 10.87 4.90
CA TRP A 134 5.35 12.30 4.71
C TRP A 134 4.25 12.83 5.61
N ASN A 135 3.03 12.30 5.50
CA ASN A 135 1.82 12.90 6.09
C ASN A 135 1.85 13.03 7.62
N THR A 136 2.67 12.27 8.34
CA THR A 136 2.86 12.45 9.79
C THR A 136 4.17 13.14 10.12
N PHE A 137 5.27 12.70 9.55
CA PHE A 137 6.62 13.07 10.03
C PHE A 137 7.27 14.17 9.20
N GLY A 138 6.87 14.36 7.93
CA GLY A 138 7.53 15.29 7.02
C GLY A 138 9.05 15.14 7.05
N ARG A 139 9.75 16.26 7.28
CA ARG A 139 11.21 16.30 7.37
C ARG A 139 11.81 15.67 8.63
N HIS A 140 11.02 15.16 9.58
CA HIS A 140 11.50 14.65 10.87
C HIS A 140 11.75 13.14 10.89
N LEU A 141 11.72 12.48 9.72
CA LEU A 141 12.04 11.06 9.60
C LEU A 141 13.47 10.74 10.05
N THR A 142 13.65 9.60 10.71
CA THR A 142 14.93 9.02 11.09
C THR A 142 14.94 7.52 10.82
N GLU A 143 16.12 6.92 10.81
CA GLU A 143 16.31 5.46 10.70
C GLU A 143 15.49 4.70 11.74
N GLU A 144 15.60 5.08 13.02
CA GLU A 144 14.87 4.46 14.12
C GLU A 144 13.36 4.52 13.93
N LEU A 145 12.81 5.64 13.44
CA LEU A 145 11.38 5.77 13.15
C LEU A 145 10.92 4.78 12.06
N VAL A 146 11.77 4.51 11.06
CA VAL A 146 11.46 3.53 10.00
C VAL A 146 11.47 2.10 10.56
N LEU A 147 12.47 1.76 11.39
CA LEU A 147 12.55 0.41 11.99
C LEU A 147 11.37 0.15 12.94
N GLN A 148 11.04 1.13 13.80
CA GLN A 148 9.90 1.05 14.71
C GLN A 148 8.57 0.95 13.96
N THR A 149 8.45 1.65 12.82
CA THR A 149 7.29 1.52 11.92
C THR A 149 7.18 0.09 11.38
N ALA A 150 8.29 -0.52 10.95
CA ALA A 150 8.29 -1.90 10.49
C ALA A 150 7.86 -2.87 11.61
N ASP A 151 8.41 -2.71 12.81
CA ASP A 151 8.05 -3.56 13.95
C ASP A 151 6.58 -3.37 14.37
N ALA A 152 6.06 -2.14 14.32
CA ALA A 152 4.65 -1.86 14.58
C ALA A 152 3.74 -2.54 13.55
N LEU A 153 4.06 -2.47 12.26
CA LEU A 153 3.28 -3.13 11.19
C LEU A 153 3.25 -4.65 11.35
N VAL A 154 4.29 -5.26 11.93
CA VAL A 154 4.30 -6.68 12.33
C VAL A 154 3.37 -6.89 13.53
N ALA A 155 3.53 -6.09 14.58
CA ALA A 155 2.86 -6.29 15.86
C ALA A 155 1.35 -5.96 15.83
N ASN A 156 0.92 -5.02 14.98
CA ASN A 156 -0.46 -4.53 14.94
C ASN A 156 -1.34 -5.26 13.92
N GLY A 157 -0.79 -6.19 13.12
CA GLY A 157 -1.52 -7.02 12.17
C GLY A 157 -1.56 -6.50 10.73
N MET A 158 -1.07 -5.29 10.45
CA MET A 158 -1.09 -4.73 9.09
C MET A 158 -0.27 -5.57 8.10
N ARG A 159 0.92 -6.06 8.48
CA ARG A 159 1.71 -6.96 7.61
C ARG A 159 0.91 -8.22 7.25
N ASP A 160 0.10 -8.72 8.18
CA ASP A 160 -0.74 -9.91 8.01
C ASP A 160 -1.97 -9.70 7.13
N LEU A 161 -2.27 -8.45 6.76
CA LEU A 161 -3.27 -8.08 5.76
C LEU A 161 -2.68 -7.55 4.45
N GLY A 162 -1.34 -7.59 4.29
CA GLY A 162 -0.67 -7.31 3.01
C GLY A 162 0.00 -5.94 2.89
N TYR A 163 -0.06 -5.10 3.94
CA TYR A 163 0.74 -3.87 4.00
C TYR A 163 2.23 -4.22 3.99
N SER A 164 2.91 -3.89 2.91
CA SER A 164 4.26 -4.41 2.62
C SER A 164 5.28 -3.34 2.23
N TYR A 165 4.84 -2.19 1.69
CA TYR A 165 5.75 -1.09 1.36
C TYR A 165 5.93 -0.14 2.54
N ILE A 166 7.17 0.22 2.88
CA ILE A 166 7.51 1.26 3.85
C ILE A 166 8.34 2.30 3.08
N ASN A 167 7.72 3.44 2.80
CA ASN A 167 8.25 4.43 1.88
C ASN A 167 8.85 5.62 2.63
N ILE A 168 10.15 5.83 2.42
CA ILE A 168 10.85 7.05 2.80
C ILE A 168 10.49 8.14 1.80
N ASP A 169 9.95 9.25 2.28
CA ASP A 169 9.64 10.44 1.48
C ASP A 169 10.78 11.46 1.52
N ASP A 170 10.52 12.73 1.19
CA ASP A 170 11.55 13.76 1.04
C ASP A 170 12.43 14.00 2.30
N PHE A 171 13.57 14.67 2.12
CA PHE A 171 14.58 15.02 3.13
C PHE A 171 15.40 13.86 3.72
N TRP A 172 15.45 12.69 3.08
CA TRP A 172 16.40 11.63 3.47
C TRP A 172 17.84 11.94 3.04
N GLN A 173 17.99 12.73 1.99
CA GLN A 173 19.23 13.20 1.38
C GLN A 173 19.59 14.62 1.82
N LEU A 174 20.85 14.99 1.63
CA LEU A 174 21.36 16.35 1.85
C LEU A 174 20.95 17.30 0.70
N PRO A 175 21.04 18.63 0.93
CA PRO A 175 20.66 19.60 -0.08
C PRO A 175 21.45 19.52 -1.38
N GLU A 176 22.74 19.23 -1.29
CA GLU A 176 23.65 19.23 -2.43
C GLU A 176 24.10 17.83 -2.82
N ARG A 177 24.28 17.64 -4.14
CA ARG A 177 24.93 16.45 -4.69
C ARG A 177 26.40 16.43 -4.23
N GLY A 178 26.91 15.25 -3.95
CA GLY A 178 28.33 15.09 -3.64
C GLY A 178 29.21 15.48 -4.82
N ALA A 179 30.44 15.89 -4.54
CA ALA A 179 31.43 16.16 -5.58
C ALA A 179 31.79 14.91 -6.41
N ASP A 180 31.46 13.72 -5.90
CA ASP A 180 31.56 12.43 -6.57
C ASP A 180 30.40 12.15 -7.55
N GLY A 181 29.41 13.04 -7.62
CA GLY A 181 28.24 12.89 -8.49
C GLY A 181 27.09 12.08 -7.89
N HIS A 182 27.20 11.65 -6.63
CA HIS A 182 26.18 10.82 -5.96
C HIS A 182 25.30 11.62 -4.99
N LEU A 183 24.04 11.19 -4.83
CA LEU A 183 23.17 11.68 -3.77
C LEU A 183 23.80 11.38 -2.40
N GLN A 184 23.83 12.39 -1.52
CA GLN A 184 24.41 12.25 -0.19
C GLN A 184 23.32 11.94 0.83
N ILE A 185 23.37 10.75 1.45
CA ILE A 185 22.47 10.40 2.54
C ILE A 185 22.70 11.35 3.72
N ASN A 186 21.62 11.88 4.30
CA ASN A 186 21.71 12.63 5.54
C ASN A 186 22.00 11.68 6.72
N LYS A 187 23.28 11.62 7.14
CA LYS A 187 23.74 10.71 8.19
C LYS A 187 23.29 11.08 9.60
N ASP A 188 22.78 12.29 9.83
CA ASP A 188 22.15 12.63 11.11
C ASP A 188 20.80 11.90 11.27
N LYS A 189 20.15 11.57 10.15
CA LYS A 189 18.90 10.81 10.12
C LYS A 189 19.13 9.31 9.93
N PHE A 190 20.05 8.96 9.03
CA PHE A 190 20.37 7.59 8.63
C PHE A 190 21.86 7.30 8.86
N PRO A 191 22.30 7.20 10.12
CA PRO A 191 23.72 7.05 10.45
C PRO A 191 24.35 5.78 9.89
N ARG A 192 23.56 4.72 9.66
CA ARG A 192 24.01 3.45 9.06
C ARG A 192 23.70 3.35 7.57
N GLY A 193 23.12 4.39 6.98
CA GLY A 193 22.75 4.47 5.58
C GLY A 193 21.49 3.70 5.22
N ILE A 194 20.97 3.95 4.01
CA ILE A 194 19.68 3.42 3.55
C ILE A 194 19.69 1.89 3.40
N LYS A 195 20.83 1.30 3.02
CA LYS A 195 20.94 -0.16 2.90
C LYS A 195 20.65 -0.89 4.23
N TYR A 196 21.10 -0.33 5.36
CA TYR A 196 20.82 -0.91 6.67
C TYR A 196 19.31 -1.00 6.94
N VAL A 197 18.57 0.04 6.57
CA VAL A 197 17.10 0.07 6.64
C VAL A 197 16.50 -0.97 5.72
N ALA A 198 16.92 -1.01 4.46
CA ALA A 198 16.42 -1.97 3.47
C ALA A 198 16.60 -3.42 3.96
N ASP A 199 17.79 -3.77 4.46
CA ASP A 199 18.10 -5.10 4.97
C ASP A 199 17.16 -5.47 6.14
N TYR A 200 16.95 -4.55 7.10
CA TYR A 200 16.04 -4.77 8.24
C TYR A 200 14.59 -5.01 7.81
N LEU A 201 14.13 -4.25 6.81
CA LEU A 201 12.80 -4.36 6.21
C LEU A 201 12.65 -5.70 5.46
N HIS A 202 13.64 -6.07 4.66
CA HIS A 202 13.62 -7.28 3.84
C HIS A 202 13.62 -8.55 4.70
N GLU A 203 14.35 -8.56 5.82
CA GLU A 203 14.31 -9.64 6.82
C GLU A 203 12.90 -9.90 7.38
N ARG A 204 12.03 -8.89 7.34
CA ARG A 204 10.64 -8.96 7.82
C ARG A 204 9.62 -9.07 6.68
N GLY A 205 10.07 -9.15 5.43
CA GLY A 205 9.23 -9.26 4.25
C GLY A 205 8.63 -7.94 3.76
N PHE A 206 9.07 -6.80 4.29
CA PHE A 206 8.70 -5.48 3.79
C PHE A 206 9.54 -5.08 2.58
N LYS A 207 9.08 -4.07 1.87
CA LYS A 207 9.72 -3.45 0.71
C LYS A 207 10.06 -2.02 1.04
N LEU A 208 11.24 -1.55 0.65
CA LEU A 208 11.68 -0.18 0.89
C LEU A 208 11.30 0.72 -0.29
N GLY A 209 10.53 1.76 -0.02
CA GLY A 209 10.38 2.88 -0.94
C GLY A 209 11.34 4.03 -0.62
N ILE A 210 11.75 4.77 -1.63
CA ILE A 210 12.52 6.02 -1.52
C ILE A 210 11.90 7.10 -2.40
N TYR A 211 12.38 8.33 -2.27
CA TYR A 211 11.88 9.51 -2.96
C TYR A 211 12.99 10.27 -3.68
N SER A 212 12.66 10.84 -4.84
CA SER A 212 13.45 11.88 -5.50
C SER A 212 12.52 12.73 -6.38
N ASP A 213 13.10 13.65 -7.16
CA ASP A 213 12.40 14.58 -8.04
C ASP A 213 13.06 14.61 -9.44
N ALA A 214 12.25 14.87 -10.46
CA ALA A 214 12.65 15.09 -11.85
C ALA A 214 13.28 16.48 -12.10
N THR A 215 13.92 17.05 -11.09
CA THR A 215 14.69 18.29 -11.13
C THR A 215 15.99 18.19 -10.34
N ASP A 216 16.73 19.28 -10.27
CA ASP A 216 17.93 19.43 -9.43
C ASP A 216 17.60 19.51 -7.94
N LYS A 217 16.40 20.00 -7.58
CA LYS A 217 15.92 20.14 -6.20
C LYS A 217 14.50 19.62 -6.02
N THR A 218 14.31 18.79 -5.01
CA THR A 218 12.99 18.31 -4.59
C THR A 218 12.05 19.44 -4.15
N CYS A 219 10.78 19.11 -3.93
CA CYS A 219 9.81 20.03 -3.33
C CYS A 219 10.31 20.67 -2.02
N GLY A 220 10.98 19.89 -1.17
CA GLY A 220 11.59 20.34 0.08
C GLY A 220 12.91 21.11 -0.08
N GLY A 221 13.40 21.25 -1.31
CA GLY A 221 14.64 21.98 -1.63
C GLY A 221 15.92 21.19 -1.38
N VAL A 222 15.84 19.85 -1.27
CA VAL A 222 17.05 18.99 -1.20
C VAL A 222 17.39 18.37 -2.54
N CYS A 223 18.50 17.65 -2.68
CA CYS A 223 18.99 17.22 -4.00
C CYS A 223 18.01 16.28 -4.73
N GLY A 224 17.67 16.60 -5.97
CA GLY A 224 16.91 15.77 -6.91
C GLY A 224 17.80 15.02 -7.91
N SER A 225 17.19 14.35 -8.89
CA SER A 225 17.88 13.39 -9.78
C SER A 225 17.98 13.79 -11.25
N TYR A 226 17.48 14.96 -11.66
CA TYR A 226 17.52 15.35 -13.07
C TYR A 226 18.96 15.40 -13.61
N GLY A 227 19.21 14.67 -14.71
CA GLY A 227 20.53 14.53 -15.31
C GLY A 227 21.44 13.44 -14.70
N TYR A 228 21.05 12.83 -13.58
CA TYR A 228 21.80 11.80 -12.86
C TYR A 228 21.00 10.51 -12.68
N GLU A 229 19.96 10.30 -13.48
CA GLU A 229 18.97 9.24 -13.31
C GLU A 229 19.61 7.85 -13.29
N GLU A 230 20.56 7.56 -14.18
CA GLU A 230 21.27 6.27 -14.21
C GLU A 230 22.19 6.05 -13.01
N VAL A 231 22.78 7.11 -12.44
CA VAL A 231 23.64 7.02 -11.25
C VAL A 231 22.76 6.74 -10.03
N ASP A 232 21.73 7.55 -9.85
CA ASP A 232 20.85 7.47 -8.70
C ASP A 232 20.04 6.16 -8.69
N ALA A 233 19.56 5.69 -9.85
CA ALA A 233 18.90 4.40 -9.95
C ALA A 233 19.81 3.22 -9.54
N LYS A 234 21.09 3.27 -9.90
CA LYS A 234 22.07 2.25 -9.47
C LYS A 234 22.32 2.30 -7.97
N ASP A 235 22.41 3.49 -7.39
CA ASP A 235 22.56 3.66 -5.94
C ASP A 235 21.34 3.10 -5.21
N PHE A 236 20.13 3.47 -5.62
CA PHE A 236 18.88 2.93 -5.07
C PHE A 236 18.86 1.41 -5.13
N ALA A 237 19.23 0.83 -6.27
CA ALA A 237 19.29 -0.62 -6.42
C ALA A 237 20.35 -1.26 -5.51
N SER A 238 21.52 -0.64 -5.36
CA SER A 238 22.61 -1.11 -4.49
C SER A 238 22.22 -1.09 -3.01
N TRP A 239 21.37 -0.15 -2.61
CA TRP A 239 20.83 -0.06 -1.26
C TRP A 239 19.65 -1.00 -1.02
N GLY A 240 19.13 -1.67 -2.05
CA GLY A 240 17.99 -2.59 -1.91
C GLY A 240 16.63 -1.89 -1.97
N VAL A 241 16.53 -0.71 -2.58
CA VAL A 241 15.24 -0.05 -2.82
C VAL A 241 14.36 -0.91 -3.73
N ASP A 242 13.05 -0.87 -3.48
CA ASP A 242 12.00 -1.61 -4.17
C ASP A 242 10.91 -0.71 -4.77
N LEU A 243 10.90 0.58 -4.42
CA LEU A 243 10.00 1.59 -4.97
C LEU A 243 10.68 2.97 -5.02
N LEU A 244 10.49 3.71 -6.11
CA LEU A 244 10.81 5.13 -6.20
C LEU A 244 9.51 5.92 -6.40
N LYS A 245 9.21 6.85 -5.49
CA LYS A 245 8.32 7.98 -5.75
C LYS A 245 9.14 9.08 -6.40
N TYR A 246 8.71 9.54 -7.57
CA TYR A 246 9.45 10.51 -8.38
C TYR A 246 8.57 11.72 -8.67
N ASP A 247 8.94 12.82 -8.03
CA ASP A 247 8.17 14.07 -8.00
C ASP A 247 8.53 15.01 -9.15
N TYR A 248 7.85 16.15 -9.23
CA TYR A 248 7.97 17.08 -10.36
C TYR A 248 8.04 18.57 -9.94
N CYS A 249 8.49 18.86 -8.72
CA CYS A 249 8.63 20.24 -8.24
C CYS A 249 9.68 21.00 -9.02
N ASN A 250 9.44 22.28 -9.26
CA ASN A 250 10.34 23.19 -9.98
C ASN A 250 10.63 22.80 -11.45
N ALA A 251 10.00 21.74 -11.97
CA ALA A 251 10.17 21.31 -13.36
C ALA A 251 9.33 22.17 -14.32
N PRO A 252 9.72 22.27 -15.61
CA PRO A 252 8.90 22.90 -16.62
C PRO A 252 7.51 22.26 -16.72
N VAL A 253 6.48 23.10 -16.88
CA VAL A 253 5.08 22.65 -16.99
C VAL A 253 4.78 21.86 -18.27
N ASP A 254 5.68 21.92 -19.26
CA ASP A 254 5.52 21.29 -20.56
C ASP A 254 5.32 19.76 -20.43
N ARG A 255 4.32 19.24 -21.14
CA ARG A 255 3.94 17.83 -21.05
C ARG A 255 4.95 16.90 -21.71
N VAL A 256 5.55 17.31 -22.83
CA VAL A 256 6.52 16.47 -23.54
C VAL A 256 7.79 16.36 -22.70
N GLU A 257 8.27 17.47 -22.14
CA GLU A 257 9.40 17.49 -21.21
C GLU A 257 9.14 16.58 -20.00
N ALA A 258 7.95 16.64 -19.40
CA ALA A 258 7.59 15.77 -18.28
C ALA A 258 7.68 14.29 -18.67
N MET A 259 7.06 13.92 -19.80
CA MET A 259 7.10 12.54 -20.31
C MET A 259 8.54 12.06 -20.56
N GLU A 260 9.40 12.92 -21.11
CA GLU A 260 10.81 12.59 -21.36
C GLU A 260 11.61 12.38 -20.06
N ARG A 261 11.43 13.25 -19.06
CA ARG A 261 12.08 13.11 -17.75
C ARG A 261 11.65 11.83 -17.02
N TYR A 262 10.34 11.56 -17.00
CA TYR A 262 9.82 10.32 -16.41
C TYR A 262 10.31 9.08 -17.19
N ALA A 263 10.35 9.12 -18.52
CA ALA A 263 10.88 8.03 -19.33
C ALA A 263 12.36 7.76 -19.06
N LYS A 264 13.16 8.80 -18.84
CA LYS A 264 14.58 8.67 -18.52
C LYS A 264 14.79 7.93 -17.21
N MET A 265 14.10 8.35 -16.13
CA MET A 265 14.18 7.64 -14.84
C MET A 265 13.58 6.23 -14.93
N GLY A 266 12.44 6.04 -15.60
CA GLY A 266 11.83 4.72 -15.79
C GLY A 266 12.79 3.73 -16.49
N LYS A 267 13.51 4.19 -17.53
CA LYS A 267 14.55 3.41 -18.20
C LYS A 267 15.73 3.12 -17.28
N ALA A 268 16.20 4.11 -16.52
CA ALA A 268 17.30 3.94 -15.56
C ALA A 268 16.98 2.87 -14.52
N LEU A 269 15.78 2.90 -13.91
CA LEU A 269 15.30 1.90 -12.94
C LEU A 269 15.25 0.50 -13.54
N ARG A 270 14.72 0.35 -14.77
CA ARG A 270 14.67 -0.95 -15.47
C ARG A 270 16.07 -1.50 -15.77
N GLY A 271 17.07 -0.62 -15.93
CA GLY A 271 18.46 -0.99 -16.18
C GLY A 271 19.23 -1.51 -14.95
N THR A 272 18.63 -1.49 -13.76
CA THR A 272 19.34 -1.82 -12.50
C THR A 272 19.45 -3.31 -12.19
N GLY A 273 18.57 -4.14 -12.78
CA GLY A 273 18.44 -5.55 -12.41
C GLY A 273 17.60 -5.82 -11.15
N ARG A 274 16.99 -4.79 -10.54
CA ARG A 274 15.98 -4.95 -9.47
C ARG A 274 14.58 -4.60 -9.99
N SER A 275 13.57 -5.23 -9.39
CA SER A 275 12.16 -4.88 -9.60
C SER A 275 11.81 -3.64 -8.77
N ILE A 276 12.12 -2.45 -9.27
CA ILE A 276 11.79 -1.19 -8.60
C ILE A 276 10.47 -0.67 -9.14
N VAL A 277 9.47 -0.57 -8.26
CA VAL A 277 8.20 0.10 -8.56
C VAL A 277 8.46 1.58 -8.84
N PHE A 278 7.79 2.13 -9.84
CA PHE A 278 7.94 3.53 -10.23
C PHE A 278 6.61 4.26 -10.04
N SER A 279 6.56 5.12 -9.02
CA SER A 279 5.43 5.96 -8.66
C SER A 279 5.66 7.37 -9.20
N ILE A 280 4.82 7.78 -10.16
CA ILE A 280 4.89 9.07 -10.86
C ILE A 280 4.09 10.12 -10.08
N CYS A 281 4.72 11.23 -9.71
CA CYS A 281 4.14 12.27 -8.87
C CYS A 281 4.24 13.64 -9.55
N GLU A 282 3.39 13.90 -10.54
CA GLU A 282 3.25 15.22 -11.18
C GLU A 282 1.88 15.87 -10.88
N TRP A 283 1.16 15.33 -9.90
CA TRP A 283 -0.12 15.85 -9.40
C TRP A 283 -1.28 15.85 -10.41
N GLY A 284 -1.19 15.02 -11.45
CA GLY A 284 -2.25 14.84 -12.45
C GLY A 284 -2.37 15.96 -13.50
N GLN A 285 -1.50 16.98 -13.47
CA GLN A 285 -1.70 18.19 -14.27
C GLN A 285 -1.48 17.96 -15.77
N ARG A 286 -0.69 16.94 -16.15
CA ARG A 286 -0.42 16.58 -17.56
C ARG A 286 -1.10 15.27 -17.96
N GLU A 287 -2.18 14.89 -17.29
CA GLU A 287 -2.98 13.69 -17.57
C GLU A 287 -2.13 12.40 -17.57
N PRO A 288 -1.44 12.07 -16.46
CA PRO A 288 -0.50 10.96 -16.41
C PRO A 288 -1.17 9.60 -16.67
N TRP A 289 -2.46 9.48 -16.41
CA TRP A 289 -3.25 8.30 -16.77
C TRP A 289 -3.19 7.94 -18.27
N LYS A 290 -2.84 8.89 -19.15
CA LYS A 290 -2.67 8.64 -20.59
C LYS A 290 -1.27 8.19 -21.01
N TRP A 291 -0.23 8.40 -20.19
CA TRP A 291 1.17 8.21 -20.62
C TRP A 291 2.11 7.58 -19.57
N ALA A 292 1.76 7.58 -18.29
CA ALA A 292 2.61 7.12 -17.19
C ALA A 292 3.03 5.66 -17.35
N LYS A 293 2.09 4.78 -17.72
CA LYS A 293 2.38 3.35 -17.95
C LYS A 293 3.37 3.15 -19.10
N GLN A 294 3.25 3.93 -20.16
CA GLN A 294 4.09 3.85 -21.36
C GLN A 294 5.54 4.24 -21.07
N VAL A 295 5.79 5.11 -20.08
CA VAL A 295 7.13 5.50 -19.64
C VAL A 295 7.65 4.64 -18.47
N GLY A 296 6.95 3.57 -18.11
CA GLY A 296 7.36 2.60 -17.10
C GLY A 296 6.80 2.82 -15.69
N GLY A 297 5.88 3.78 -15.53
CA GLY A 297 5.16 4.02 -14.27
C GLY A 297 4.21 2.87 -13.94
N HIS A 298 4.11 2.54 -12.65
CA HIS A 298 3.23 1.48 -12.13
C HIS A 298 2.05 2.06 -11.32
N LEU A 299 2.18 3.30 -10.88
CA LEU A 299 1.13 4.13 -10.31
C LEU A 299 1.43 5.60 -10.60
N TRP A 300 0.40 6.43 -10.69
CA TRP A 300 0.54 7.85 -11.00
C TRP A 300 -0.45 8.72 -10.25
N ARG A 301 0.04 9.78 -9.62
CA ARG A 301 -0.77 10.76 -8.90
C ARG A 301 -1.75 11.44 -9.85
N VAL A 302 -3.04 11.43 -9.50
CA VAL A 302 -4.10 12.03 -10.32
C VAL A 302 -4.49 13.44 -9.87
N SER A 303 -4.05 13.86 -8.69
CA SER A 303 -4.40 15.15 -8.09
C SER A 303 -3.21 15.81 -7.39
N GLY A 304 -3.37 17.09 -7.02
CA GLY A 304 -2.56 17.71 -5.95
C GLY A 304 -2.69 16.97 -4.62
N ASP A 305 -1.82 17.32 -3.67
CA ASP A 305 -1.65 16.58 -2.42
C ASP A 305 -2.92 16.55 -1.58
N ILE A 306 -3.21 15.40 -0.99
CA ILE A 306 -4.32 15.24 -0.04
C ILE A 306 -4.01 15.93 1.29
N GLY A 307 -5.02 16.56 1.87
CA GLY A 307 -5.00 17.02 3.26
C GLY A 307 -5.89 16.13 4.12
N ASP A 308 -5.65 16.17 5.43
CA ASP A 308 -6.52 15.51 6.40
C ASP A 308 -7.76 16.39 6.67
N VAL A 309 -8.62 16.44 5.65
CA VAL A 309 -9.83 17.26 5.58
C VAL A 309 -10.84 16.61 4.62
N TRP A 310 -12.12 16.70 4.96
CA TRP A 310 -13.17 16.03 4.19
C TRP A 310 -13.41 16.66 2.82
N ASN A 311 -13.53 17.98 2.77
CA ASN A 311 -13.79 18.73 1.55
C ASN A 311 -13.15 20.11 1.64
N ARG A 312 -12.63 20.62 0.53
CA ARG A 312 -12.14 21.99 0.39
C ARG A 312 -12.84 22.71 -0.75
N GLU A 313 -12.95 24.02 -0.62
CA GLU A 313 -13.53 24.87 -1.66
C GLU A 313 -12.72 24.77 -2.96
N ALA A 314 -13.39 24.46 -4.06
CA ALA A 314 -12.75 24.24 -5.36
C ALA A 314 -11.99 25.46 -5.91
N ASN A 315 -12.38 26.68 -5.47
CA ASN A 315 -11.82 27.94 -5.93
C ASN A 315 -10.53 28.36 -5.20
N LYS A 316 -10.13 27.65 -4.15
CA LYS A 316 -8.86 27.91 -3.47
C LYS A 316 -7.72 27.39 -4.36
N LEU A 317 -7.08 28.30 -5.09
CA LEU A 317 -5.90 28.00 -5.90
C LEU A 317 -4.72 27.65 -4.99
N GLY A 318 -4.08 26.51 -5.23
CA GLY A 318 -2.96 26.00 -4.44
C GLY A 318 -3.37 25.30 -3.13
N GLY A 319 -2.42 24.57 -2.55
CA GLY A 319 -2.58 23.86 -1.27
C GLY A 319 -3.20 22.46 -1.37
N LEU A 320 -3.49 21.89 -0.20
CA LEU A 320 -4.00 20.52 -0.04
C LEU A 320 -5.43 20.35 -0.57
N ARG A 321 -5.79 19.13 -0.99
CA ARG A 321 -7.09 18.70 -1.48
C ARG A 321 -7.84 17.89 -0.42
N GLY A 322 -9.15 18.09 -0.28
CA GLY A 322 -9.96 17.24 0.58
C GLY A 322 -10.31 15.90 -0.08
N ILE A 323 -10.72 14.93 0.74
CA ILE A 323 -11.12 13.58 0.30
C ILE A 323 -12.18 13.66 -0.82
N LEU A 324 -13.25 14.44 -0.63
CA LEU A 324 -14.31 14.59 -1.64
C LEU A 324 -13.80 15.20 -2.95
N ASN A 325 -12.83 16.12 -2.90
CA ASN A 325 -12.29 16.75 -4.11
C ASN A 325 -11.53 15.74 -4.96
N ILE A 326 -10.77 14.86 -4.32
CA ILE A 326 -9.99 13.83 -5.01
C ILE A 326 -10.92 12.76 -5.61
N LEU A 327 -12.02 12.41 -4.93
CA LEU A 327 -13.03 11.53 -5.50
C LEU A 327 -13.60 12.07 -6.82
N GLU A 328 -13.85 13.39 -6.93
CA GLU A 328 -14.30 14.00 -8.19
C GLU A 328 -13.28 13.87 -9.31
N ILE A 329 -11.99 14.00 -8.99
CA ILE A 329 -10.90 13.90 -9.97
C ILE A 329 -10.73 12.45 -10.44
N ASN A 330 -10.81 11.48 -9.51
CA ASN A 330 -10.51 10.09 -9.81
C ASN A 330 -11.70 9.32 -10.41
N ALA A 331 -12.94 9.75 -10.13
CA ALA A 331 -14.16 9.09 -10.63
C ALA A 331 -14.18 8.81 -12.15
N PRO A 332 -13.83 9.76 -13.05
CA PRO A 332 -13.86 9.52 -14.49
C PRO A 332 -12.64 8.74 -15.01
N LEU A 333 -11.70 8.31 -14.17
CA LEU A 333 -10.42 7.73 -14.60
C LEU A 333 -10.37 6.20 -14.54
N SER A 334 -11.49 5.53 -14.24
CA SER A 334 -11.55 4.07 -14.04
C SER A 334 -11.04 3.25 -15.22
N GLU A 335 -11.13 3.76 -16.45
CA GLU A 335 -10.65 3.08 -17.66
C GLU A 335 -9.12 2.96 -17.74
N TYR A 336 -8.38 3.82 -17.04
CA TYR A 336 -6.92 3.88 -17.10
C TYR A 336 -6.24 3.04 -16.01
N GLY A 337 -6.94 2.78 -14.90
CA GLY A 337 -6.44 2.00 -13.77
C GLY A 337 -6.62 0.49 -13.96
N GLY A 338 -5.58 -0.29 -13.65
CA GLY A 338 -5.62 -1.75 -13.67
C GLY A 338 -4.32 -2.41 -13.27
N PRO A 339 -4.21 -3.76 -13.39
CA PRO A 339 -2.97 -4.47 -13.10
C PRO A 339 -1.74 -3.82 -13.76
N SER A 340 -0.71 -3.61 -12.96
CA SER A 340 0.54 -2.93 -13.33
C SER A 340 0.43 -1.44 -13.69
N GLY A 341 -0.66 -0.75 -13.34
CA GLY A 341 -0.83 0.67 -13.63
C GLY A 341 -2.04 1.26 -12.91
N TRP A 342 -1.81 1.91 -11.77
CA TRP A 342 -2.89 2.36 -10.88
C TRP A 342 -3.01 3.89 -10.85
N ASN A 343 -4.24 4.40 -10.90
CA ASN A 343 -4.49 5.78 -10.50
C ASN A 343 -4.20 5.92 -9.00
N ASP A 344 -3.38 6.90 -8.64
CA ASP A 344 -3.01 7.19 -7.26
C ASP A 344 -3.73 8.47 -6.78
N PRO A 345 -4.84 8.33 -6.02
CA PRO A 345 -5.52 9.44 -5.35
C PRO A 345 -4.81 9.90 -4.06
N ASP A 346 -3.51 9.64 -3.95
CA ASP A 346 -2.65 10.01 -2.84
C ASP A 346 -2.91 9.21 -1.54
N MET A 347 -2.03 9.45 -0.57
CA MET A 347 -1.93 8.71 0.70
C MET A 347 -3.23 8.69 1.52
N LEU A 348 -3.41 7.63 2.31
CA LEU A 348 -4.48 7.54 3.29
C LEU A 348 -4.20 8.48 4.48
N VAL A 349 -5.16 9.34 4.81
CA VAL A 349 -5.14 10.23 5.99
C VAL A 349 -5.85 9.65 7.22
N VAL A 350 -6.26 8.37 7.13
CA VAL A 350 -7.00 7.65 8.18
C VAL A 350 -6.28 7.73 9.53
N GLY A 351 -6.94 8.33 10.53
CA GLY A 351 -6.41 8.39 11.89
C GLY A 351 -5.33 9.43 12.15
N ILE A 352 -5.02 10.32 11.19
CA ILE A 352 -4.14 11.48 11.44
C ILE A 352 -4.80 12.44 12.45
N GLY A 353 -6.10 12.74 12.27
CA GLY A 353 -6.89 13.55 13.20
C GLY A 353 -6.33 14.95 13.42
N GLY A 354 -5.84 15.60 12.36
CA GLY A 354 -5.19 16.91 12.37
C GLY A 354 -3.77 16.93 12.98
N LYS A 355 -3.29 15.80 13.51
CA LYS A 355 -1.97 15.71 14.19
C LYS A 355 -0.89 15.32 13.19
N SER A 356 -0.35 16.33 12.50
CA SER A 356 0.66 16.13 11.47
C SER A 356 1.76 17.19 11.55
N MET A 357 3.01 16.78 11.31
CA MET A 357 4.17 17.68 11.18
C MET A 357 4.39 18.20 9.75
N SER A 358 3.58 17.75 8.78
CA SER A 358 3.75 18.08 7.35
C SER A 358 2.52 18.71 6.74
N ILE A 359 1.32 18.20 7.02
CA ILE A 359 0.05 18.66 6.44
C ILE A 359 -0.90 19.30 7.47
N GLY A 360 -0.50 19.29 8.75
CA GLY A 360 -1.33 19.78 9.86
C GLY A 360 -1.63 21.28 9.82
N TYR A 361 -0.79 22.08 9.15
CA TYR A 361 -0.99 23.53 9.00
C TYR A 361 -2.22 23.88 8.14
N GLU A 362 -2.74 22.91 7.38
CA GLU A 362 -3.88 23.05 6.49
C GLU A 362 -4.90 21.91 6.66
N SER A 363 -4.88 21.19 7.78
CA SER A 363 -5.75 20.04 8.02
C SER A 363 -6.44 20.13 9.38
N GLU A 364 -7.78 20.05 9.38
CA GLU A 364 -8.59 20.11 10.60
C GLU A 364 -8.84 18.73 11.23
N GLY A 365 -8.62 17.65 10.47
CA GLY A 365 -9.00 16.28 10.84
C GLY A 365 -10.39 15.90 10.33
N CYS A 366 -10.62 14.61 10.16
CA CYS A 366 -11.92 14.07 9.76
C CYS A 366 -12.58 13.30 10.91
N THR A 367 -13.89 13.10 10.82
CA THR A 367 -14.60 12.20 11.74
C THR A 367 -14.23 10.73 11.45
N HIS A 368 -14.47 9.85 12.41
CA HIS A 368 -14.25 8.42 12.20
C HIS A 368 -15.06 7.85 11.03
N GLU A 369 -16.31 8.28 10.86
CA GLU A 369 -17.17 7.82 9.76
C GLU A 369 -16.63 8.30 8.40
N GLN A 370 -16.11 9.53 8.34
CA GLN A 370 -15.42 10.05 7.15
C GLN A 370 -14.16 9.24 6.83
N TYR A 371 -13.35 8.88 7.84
CA TYR A 371 -12.19 8.01 7.62
C TYR A 371 -12.56 6.60 7.16
N LYS A 372 -13.66 6.03 7.65
CA LYS A 372 -14.19 4.75 7.15
C LYS A 372 -14.56 4.85 5.67
N SER A 373 -15.29 5.90 5.30
CA SER A 373 -15.69 6.13 3.90
C SER A 373 -14.51 6.40 2.99
N HIS A 374 -13.52 7.17 3.47
CA HIS A 374 -12.24 7.38 2.78
C HIS A 374 -11.56 6.05 2.46
N PHE A 375 -11.34 5.21 3.46
CA PHE A 375 -10.71 3.91 3.25
C PHE A 375 -11.52 2.99 2.33
N ALA A 376 -12.84 2.91 2.52
CA ALA A 376 -13.72 2.10 1.70
C ALA A 376 -13.68 2.52 0.23
N LEU A 377 -13.70 3.82 -0.06
CA LEU A 377 -13.66 4.33 -1.42
C LEU A 377 -12.28 4.14 -2.08
N TRP A 378 -11.18 4.30 -1.34
CA TRP A 378 -9.84 3.93 -1.85
C TRP A 378 -9.75 2.43 -2.17
N CYS A 379 -10.41 1.59 -1.36
CA CYS A 379 -10.51 0.16 -1.65
C CYS A 379 -11.32 -0.11 -2.93
N MET A 380 -12.49 0.52 -3.07
CA MET A 380 -13.35 0.39 -4.25
C MET A 380 -12.64 0.87 -5.53
N MET A 381 -11.90 1.98 -5.45
CA MET A 381 -11.19 2.56 -6.58
C MET A 381 -9.91 1.80 -6.98
N ALA A 382 -9.60 0.66 -6.33
CA ALA A 382 -8.34 -0.07 -6.52
C ALA A 382 -7.11 0.85 -6.38
N SER A 383 -7.17 1.77 -5.42
CA SER A 383 -6.12 2.74 -5.16
C SER A 383 -4.96 2.13 -4.37
N PRO A 384 -3.74 2.69 -4.47
CA PRO A 384 -2.70 2.48 -3.47
C PRO A 384 -3.24 2.72 -2.06
N LEU A 385 -2.98 1.78 -1.13
CA LEU A 385 -3.34 1.91 0.28
C LEU A 385 -2.09 2.24 1.10
N LEU A 386 -1.56 3.45 0.88
CA LEU A 386 -0.37 3.95 1.57
C LEU A 386 -0.79 4.79 2.78
N CYS A 387 -0.70 4.21 3.98
CA CYS A 387 -0.99 4.89 5.24
C CYS A 387 -0.06 6.09 5.46
N GLY A 388 -0.64 7.23 5.81
CA GLY A 388 0.09 8.46 6.14
C GLY A 388 0.14 8.81 7.63
N ASN A 389 -0.54 8.03 8.49
CA ASN A 389 -0.58 8.21 9.94
C ASN A 389 0.62 7.59 10.67
N ASP A 390 0.77 7.85 11.98
CA ASP A 390 1.70 7.11 12.84
C ASP A 390 1.14 5.72 13.18
N VAL A 391 1.62 4.69 12.48
CA VAL A 391 1.17 3.30 12.67
C VAL A 391 1.64 2.66 13.99
N ARG A 392 2.57 3.32 14.70
CA ARG A 392 3.13 2.82 15.97
C ARG A 392 2.19 3.03 17.16
N SER A 393 1.24 3.97 17.04
CA SER A 393 0.37 4.38 18.14
C SER A 393 -1.08 4.61 17.70
N MET A 394 -1.61 3.72 16.87
CA MET A 394 -3.02 3.79 16.44
C MET A 394 -3.98 3.37 17.56
N ASN A 395 -5.11 4.07 17.67
CA ASN A 395 -6.21 3.64 18.51
C ASN A 395 -7.05 2.53 17.83
N ASP A 396 -7.92 1.88 18.60
CA ASP A 396 -8.77 0.79 18.11
C ASP A 396 -9.66 1.21 16.94
N SER A 397 -10.23 2.42 16.95
CA SER A 397 -11.08 2.91 15.86
C SER A 397 -10.30 3.01 14.55
N THR A 398 -9.07 3.53 14.56
CA THR A 398 -8.21 3.58 13.37
C THR A 398 -7.84 2.18 12.88
N LEU A 399 -7.49 1.28 13.79
CA LEU A 399 -7.15 -0.11 13.46
C LEU A 399 -8.35 -0.86 12.85
N GLN A 400 -9.57 -0.64 13.36
CA GLN A 400 -10.79 -1.25 12.78
C GLN A 400 -10.99 -0.85 11.32
N VAL A 401 -10.61 0.38 10.93
CA VAL A 401 -10.67 0.80 9.51
C VAL A 401 -9.58 0.12 8.69
N LEU A 402 -8.32 0.27 9.12
CA LEU A 402 -7.16 -0.17 8.34
C LEU A 402 -6.96 -1.70 8.34
N LEU A 403 -7.63 -2.42 9.23
CA LEU A 403 -7.59 -3.88 9.29
C LEU A 403 -8.86 -4.55 8.73
N ASP A 404 -9.72 -3.81 8.02
CA ASP A 404 -10.90 -4.38 7.37
C ASP A 404 -10.50 -5.31 6.21
N ARG A 405 -10.45 -6.60 6.52
CA ARG A 405 -10.03 -7.65 5.58
C ARG A 405 -10.89 -7.72 4.32
N ASP A 406 -12.21 -7.46 4.41
CA ASP A 406 -13.08 -7.61 3.24
C ASP A 406 -12.93 -6.42 2.29
N LEU A 407 -12.76 -5.20 2.82
CA LEU A 407 -12.42 -4.02 2.01
C LEU A 407 -11.06 -4.18 1.33
N ILE A 408 -10.05 -4.67 2.07
CA ILE A 408 -8.74 -4.98 1.51
C ILE A 408 -8.84 -6.06 0.42
N ALA A 409 -9.67 -7.09 0.60
CA ALA A 409 -9.88 -8.10 -0.43
C ALA A 409 -10.52 -7.52 -1.70
N ILE A 410 -11.44 -6.56 -1.58
CA ILE A 410 -12.01 -5.83 -2.72
C ILE A 410 -10.93 -5.01 -3.45
N ASN A 411 -10.07 -4.30 -2.72
CA ASN A 411 -8.95 -3.54 -3.28
C ASN A 411 -7.98 -4.45 -4.03
N GLN A 412 -7.63 -5.59 -3.43
CA GLN A 412 -6.65 -6.56 -3.93
C GLN A 412 -7.25 -7.60 -4.88
N ASP A 413 -8.50 -7.43 -5.33
CA ASP A 413 -9.13 -8.34 -6.29
C ASP A 413 -8.32 -8.38 -7.60
N VAL A 414 -8.04 -9.59 -8.08
CA VAL A 414 -7.10 -9.83 -9.19
C VAL A 414 -7.60 -9.36 -10.54
N LEU A 415 -8.90 -9.05 -10.69
CA LEU A 415 -9.40 -8.39 -11.90
C LEU A 415 -8.86 -6.95 -12.00
N GLY A 416 -8.53 -6.34 -10.86
CA GLY A 416 -7.87 -5.04 -10.78
C GLY A 416 -8.69 -3.89 -11.34
N LYS A 417 -10.01 -4.02 -11.43
CA LYS A 417 -10.88 -2.93 -11.89
C LYS A 417 -11.00 -1.86 -10.82
N GLN A 418 -10.73 -0.59 -11.17
CA GLN A 418 -11.19 0.55 -10.40
C GLN A 418 -12.72 0.64 -10.47
N ALA A 419 -13.38 0.92 -9.34
CA ALA A 419 -14.82 1.13 -9.33
C ALA A 419 -15.24 2.31 -10.22
N GLU A 420 -16.33 2.15 -10.95
CA GLU A 420 -17.01 3.22 -11.65
C GLU A 420 -17.99 3.90 -10.69
N ARG A 421 -18.02 5.25 -10.68
CA ARG A 421 -19.10 5.98 -10.01
C ARG A 421 -20.34 5.99 -10.90
N SER A 422 -21.10 4.90 -10.87
CA SER A 422 -22.28 4.70 -11.72
C SER A 422 -23.35 5.76 -11.50
N ILE A 423 -23.53 6.25 -10.26
CA ILE A 423 -24.44 7.34 -9.94
C ILE A 423 -23.71 8.37 -9.07
N ARG A 424 -23.78 9.64 -9.48
CA ARG A 424 -23.46 10.82 -8.67
C ARG A 424 -24.76 11.62 -8.54
N ALA A 425 -25.52 11.38 -7.47
CA ALA A 425 -26.71 12.14 -7.15
C ALA A 425 -26.33 13.42 -6.39
N ASP A 426 -27.30 14.26 -6.02
CA ASP A 426 -27.03 15.51 -5.31
C ASP A 426 -26.32 15.29 -3.96
N HIS A 427 -26.67 14.21 -3.26
CA HIS A 427 -26.25 13.95 -1.87
C HIS A 427 -25.53 12.62 -1.65
N TYR A 428 -25.49 11.74 -2.66
CA TYR A 428 -24.89 10.42 -2.50
C TYR A 428 -24.30 9.93 -3.81
N ASP A 429 -23.38 8.98 -3.68
CA ASP A 429 -22.79 8.25 -4.80
C ASP A 429 -23.11 6.75 -4.70
N ILE A 430 -23.22 6.10 -5.85
CA ILE A 430 -23.18 4.64 -5.97
C ILE A 430 -21.98 4.28 -6.84
N TRP A 431 -21.04 3.55 -6.25
CA TRP A 431 -19.83 3.06 -6.89
C TRP A 431 -19.90 1.56 -7.09
N VAL A 432 -19.49 1.07 -8.26
CA VAL A 432 -19.56 -0.36 -8.61
C VAL A 432 -18.22 -0.86 -9.12
N LYS A 433 -17.75 -1.95 -8.52
CA LYS A 433 -16.50 -2.63 -8.88
C LYS A 433 -16.80 -4.08 -9.26
N PRO A 434 -16.64 -4.47 -10.54
CA PRO A 434 -16.65 -5.88 -10.91
C PRO A 434 -15.51 -6.63 -10.21
N LEU A 435 -15.79 -7.84 -9.72
CA LEU A 435 -14.81 -8.73 -9.07
C LEU A 435 -14.47 -9.92 -9.95
N ALA A 436 -13.30 -10.53 -9.73
CA ALA A 436 -12.79 -11.62 -10.57
C ALA A 436 -13.71 -12.87 -10.60
N ASP A 437 -14.45 -13.12 -9.52
CA ASP A 437 -15.41 -14.22 -9.43
C ASP A 437 -16.77 -13.90 -10.09
N GLY A 438 -16.91 -12.77 -10.77
CA GLY A 438 -18.11 -12.36 -11.48
C GLY A 438 -19.18 -11.67 -10.62
N ARG A 439 -18.94 -11.50 -9.31
CA ARG A 439 -19.76 -10.64 -8.44
C ARG A 439 -19.43 -9.16 -8.67
N LYS A 440 -20.22 -8.28 -8.04
CA LYS A 440 -19.98 -6.83 -8.01
C LYS A 440 -19.90 -6.36 -6.57
N ALA A 441 -18.85 -5.64 -6.21
CA ALA A 441 -18.87 -4.81 -5.02
C ALA A 441 -19.62 -3.51 -5.32
N VAL A 442 -20.55 -3.12 -4.45
CA VAL A 442 -21.38 -1.91 -4.58
C VAL A 442 -21.21 -1.09 -3.30
N ALA A 443 -20.74 0.15 -3.45
CA ALA A 443 -20.59 1.08 -2.34
C ALA A 443 -21.63 2.20 -2.46
N CYS A 444 -22.46 2.32 -1.43
CA CYS A 444 -23.45 3.37 -1.25
C CYS A 444 -22.86 4.41 -0.30
N PHE A 445 -22.59 5.61 -0.81
CA PHE A 445 -21.85 6.63 -0.08
C PHE A 445 -22.68 7.91 0.09
N ASN A 446 -22.98 8.28 1.34
CA ASN A 446 -23.62 9.54 1.66
C ASN A 446 -22.56 10.65 1.71
N ARG A 447 -22.68 11.65 0.84
CA ARG A 447 -21.79 12.82 0.81
C ARG A 447 -22.22 13.91 1.80
N ALA A 448 -23.50 13.89 2.18
CA ALA A 448 -24.11 14.92 3.00
C ALA A 448 -23.80 14.76 4.49
N ASP A 449 -23.99 15.86 5.21
CA ASP A 449 -23.92 15.97 6.67
C ASP A 449 -25.23 15.55 7.37
N THR A 450 -26.21 15.04 6.62
CA THR A 450 -27.52 14.61 7.11
C THR A 450 -27.81 13.17 6.64
N PRO A 451 -28.59 12.38 7.40
CA PRO A 451 -28.90 11.01 7.03
C PRO A 451 -29.57 10.88 5.66
N ARG A 452 -29.32 9.78 4.96
CA ARG A 452 -29.91 9.46 3.65
C ARG A 452 -30.33 8.01 3.60
N THR A 453 -31.39 7.73 2.86
CA THR A 453 -31.80 6.37 2.50
C THR A 453 -31.67 6.20 1.00
N ILE A 454 -30.97 5.16 0.57
CA ILE A 454 -30.78 4.81 -0.84
C ILE A 454 -31.51 3.48 -1.10
N GLU A 455 -32.31 3.42 -2.15
CA GLU A 455 -32.88 2.16 -2.61
C GLU A 455 -31.95 1.51 -3.66
N LEU A 456 -31.40 0.35 -3.34
CA LEU A 456 -30.72 -0.51 -4.31
C LEU A 456 -31.72 -1.53 -4.88
N ASN A 457 -31.88 -1.55 -6.19
CA ASN A 457 -32.67 -2.55 -6.91
C ASN A 457 -31.97 -2.92 -8.23
N SER A 458 -32.55 -3.85 -8.99
CA SER A 458 -31.96 -4.35 -10.25
C SER A 458 -31.82 -3.30 -11.37
N LYS A 459 -32.44 -2.13 -11.22
CA LYS A 459 -32.36 -1.01 -12.16
C LYS A 459 -31.40 0.09 -11.70
N THR A 460 -30.87 0.01 -10.49
CA THR A 460 -29.96 1.03 -9.95
C THR A 460 -28.64 1.05 -10.72
N VAL A 461 -28.11 -0.11 -11.08
CA VAL A 461 -26.92 -0.26 -11.92
C VAL A 461 -27.12 -1.43 -12.88
N GLU A 462 -26.59 -1.29 -14.10
CA GLU A 462 -26.62 -2.33 -15.12
C GLU A 462 -26.09 -3.67 -14.59
N ASP A 463 -26.76 -4.76 -14.96
CA ASP A 463 -26.42 -6.14 -14.60
C ASP A 463 -26.18 -6.38 -13.10
N LEU A 464 -26.90 -5.67 -12.21
CA LEU A 464 -26.80 -5.89 -10.77
C LEU A 464 -27.69 -7.06 -10.35
N SER A 465 -27.08 -8.14 -9.87
CA SER A 465 -27.79 -9.27 -9.25
C SER A 465 -27.86 -9.10 -7.74
N LEU A 466 -29.07 -9.11 -7.18
CA LEU A 466 -29.32 -9.07 -5.74
C LEU A 466 -29.70 -10.45 -5.17
N GLU A 467 -29.51 -11.54 -5.92
CA GLU A 467 -29.85 -12.90 -5.44
C GLU A 467 -29.08 -13.32 -4.19
N GLN A 468 -27.84 -12.83 -4.06
CA GLN A 468 -26.98 -12.99 -2.90
C GLN A 468 -26.31 -11.66 -2.64
N VAL A 469 -26.51 -11.12 -1.45
CA VAL A 469 -25.91 -9.85 -1.05
C VAL A 469 -25.24 -10.08 0.29
N TYR A 470 -23.92 -9.88 0.33
CA TYR A 470 -23.15 -9.89 1.57
C TYR A 470 -22.88 -8.44 1.97
N SER A 471 -23.28 -8.07 3.19
CA SER A 471 -23.02 -6.75 3.77
C SER A 471 -21.71 -6.77 4.54
N LEU A 472 -20.79 -5.85 4.21
CA LEU A 472 -19.52 -5.73 4.93
C LEU A 472 -19.70 -5.09 6.31
N ASP A 473 -20.78 -4.34 6.54
CA ASP A 473 -21.05 -3.70 7.84
C ASP A 473 -21.54 -4.73 8.87
N SER A 474 -22.50 -5.58 8.48
CA SER A 474 -23.05 -6.64 9.34
C SER A 474 -22.25 -7.96 9.29
N ARG A 475 -21.31 -8.09 8.34
CA ARG A 475 -20.55 -9.32 8.03
C ARG A 475 -21.46 -10.53 7.83
N SER A 476 -22.59 -10.32 7.16
CA SER A 476 -23.62 -11.35 7.00
C SER A 476 -24.34 -11.22 5.65
N MET A 477 -25.06 -12.28 5.28
CA MET A 477 -25.91 -12.27 4.09
C MET A 477 -27.19 -11.50 4.39
N GLU A 478 -27.52 -10.55 3.51
CA GLU A 478 -28.75 -9.76 3.57
C GLU A 478 -29.88 -10.48 2.80
N ASN A 479 -31.10 -10.39 3.33
CA ASN A 479 -32.30 -10.89 2.63
C ASN A 479 -32.82 -9.83 1.65
N ALA A 480 -32.27 -9.82 0.45
CA ALA A 480 -32.70 -8.94 -0.63
C ALA A 480 -33.82 -9.61 -1.44
N ALA A 481 -35.08 -9.48 -1.02
CA ALA A 481 -36.19 -10.09 -1.74
C ALA A 481 -36.30 -9.56 -3.18
N ASN A 482 -36.11 -8.25 -3.39
CA ASN A 482 -36.05 -7.56 -4.70
C ASN A 482 -35.30 -6.22 -4.67
N ASN A 483 -35.21 -5.59 -3.49
CA ASN A 483 -34.47 -4.35 -3.25
C ASN A 483 -33.81 -4.38 -1.86
N ILE A 484 -32.92 -3.42 -1.62
CA ILE A 484 -32.32 -3.15 -0.31
C ILE A 484 -32.48 -1.66 -0.02
N MET A 485 -33.07 -1.34 1.13
CA MET A 485 -33.07 0.01 1.67
C MET A 485 -31.79 0.21 2.47
N VAL A 486 -30.91 1.08 1.97
CA VAL A 486 -29.62 1.38 2.57
C VAL A 486 -29.72 2.70 3.32
N ASP A 487 -29.94 2.61 4.63
CA ASP A 487 -29.89 3.76 5.52
C ASP A 487 -28.44 4.13 5.85
N LEU A 488 -28.07 5.38 5.58
CA LEU A 488 -26.74 5.93 5.76
C LEU A 488 -26.79 7.11 6.73
N ALA A 489 -25.97 7.04 7.77
CA ALA A 489 -25.64 8.19 8.61
C ALA A 489 -24.90 9.27 7.78
N PRO A 490 -24.74 10.51 8.31
CA PRO A 490 -23.89 11.51 7.69
C PRO A 490 -22.51 10.95 7.31
N TYR A 491 -22.06 11.21 6.09
CA TYR A 491 -20.78 10.77 5.54
C TYR A 491 -20.55 9.25 5.41
N GLN A 492 -21.51 8.42 5.79
CA GLN A 492 -21.34 6.97 5.84
C GLN A 492 -21.26 6.34 4.44
N CYS A 493 -20.36 5.38 4.30
CA CYS A 493 -20.28 4.47 3.16
C CYS A 493 -20.57 3.05 3.63
N LYS A 494 -21.60 2.41 3.05
CA LYS A 494 -21.86 0.98 3.21
C LYS A 494 -21.49 0.25 1.93
N VAL A 495 -20.79 -0.87 2.07
CA VAL A 495 -20.31 -1.70 0.96
C VAL A 495 -20.96 -3.07 1.02
N TYR A 496 -21.40 -3.54 -0.14
CA TYR A 496 -22.03 -4.83 -0.35
C TYR A 496 -21.28 -5.60 -1.44
N ILE A 497 -21.26 -6.92 -1.36
CA ILE A 497 -20.87 -7.80 -2.47
C ILE A 497 -22.12 -8.49 -2.98
N CYS A 498 -22.48 -8.21 -4.23
CA CYS A 498 -23.73 -8.61 -4.87
C CYS A 498 -23.50 -9.66 -5.95
N GLY A 499 -24.36 -10.67 -5.98
CA GLY A 499 -24.37 -11.77 -6.95
C GLY A 499 -23.76 -13.08 -6.41
N LYS A 500 -23.94 -14.16 -7.17
CA LYS A 500 -23.33 -15.46 -6.90
C LYS A 500 -21.93 -15.54 -7.53
N PRO A 501 -20.93 -16.10 -6.83
CA PRO A 501 -19.63 -16.34 -7.45
C PRO A 501 -19.77 -17.34 -8.61
N LYS A 502 -19.12 -17.04 -9.74
CA LYS A 502 -18.95 -17.97 -10.84
C LYS A 502 -18.01 -19.09 -10.39
N LYS A 503 -18.36 -20.33 -10.74
CA LYS A 503 -17.58 -21.53 -10.42
C LYS A 503 -16.27 -21.60 -11.18
#